data_AF-R6BT45-F1
#
_entry.id   AF-R6BT45-F1
#
_cell.length_a   1.000
_cell.length_b   1.000
_cell.length_c   1.000
_cell.angle_alpha   90.00
_cell.angle_beta   90.00
_cell.angle_gamma   90.00
#
_symmetry.space_group_name_H-M   'P 1'
#
loop_
_entity.id
_entity.type
_entity.pdbx_description
1 polymer ?
#
loop_
_entity_poly.entity_id
_entity_poly.type
_entity_poly.pdbx_seq_one_letter_code
_entity_poly.pdbx_strand_id
1 'polypeptide(L)'
;MKKVKRMLVSFGMAMTMMLNLSAVSYAVQLPQLPLSLMIGQTAPVSMEQSQYSLQLSQAQVKHTEAIAQLLSLPQQTEKLEDMDELRFFPGDILYIPIVNRLTGELYTQKSRPSNWAIETTGIDSQVISQVRWANETGSLSVAVDFVATLPQSKDIPMYGQLALYDEQSRTSSDWLPLKLTFGNAVKEVQPRGITEVSSPMNLHAGQIYQGEEVILSFGGNVYFKDAVLQPGQTIYLDLDCNFDSQIANRYKAFDIQCYRFNGDEDSFSQPGRVCLPVQRTDSYVYEVVNGELKALQTQVDEDSGLLCFYAESLGYYIVSPSLMG
;
A
#
# COMPACT_ATOMS: atom_id res chain seq x y z
N MET A 1 -63.94 -1.88 -9.75
CA MET A 1 -63.76 -3.25 -9.21
C MET A 1 -62.83 -3.16 -7.99
N LYS A 2 -63.39 -3.15 -6.77
CA LYS A 2 -63.25 -4.19 -5.70
C LYS A 2 -61.79 -4.43 -5.27
N LYS A 3 -61.30 -3.87 -4.15
CA LYS A 3 -61.39 -4.25 -2.70
C LYS A 3 -60.00 -4.74 -2.24
N VAL A 4 -59.15 -3.96 -1.56
CA VAL A 4 -59.02 -3.75 -0.09
C VAL A 4 -59.31 -4.98 0.81
N LYS A 5 -58.27 -5.43 1.53
CA LYS A 5 -58.22 -6.08 2.89
C LYS A 5 -56.74 -5.95 3.36
N ARG A 6 -56.31 -5.23 4.42
CA ARG A 6 -56.51 -5.36 5.90
C ARG A 6 -56.32 -6.81 6.38
N MET A 7 -55.40 -7.18 7.28
CA MET A 7 -55.18 -6.80 8.70
C MET A 7 -53.77 -7.33 9.13
N LEU A 8 -52.90 -6.59 9.84
CA LEU A 8 -52.78 -6.36 11.31
C LEU A 8 -52.32 -7.60 12.13
N VAL A 9 -51.11 -7.58 12.73
CA VAL A 9 -50.80 -7.25 14.17
C VAL A 9 -50.70 -8.56 15.00
N SER A 10 -49.77 -8.86 15.92
CA SER A 10 -48.82 -8.10 16.75
C SER A 10 -48.00 -9.03 17.67
N PHE A 11 -46.90 -8.48 18.19
CA PHE A 11 -46.40 -8.54 19.59
C PHE A 11 -45.74 -9.81 20.17
N GLY A 12 -44.58 -9.58 20.80
CA GLY A 12 -44.24 -10.19 22.09
C GLY A 12 -42.73 -10.23 22.40
N MET A 13 -42.24 -9.24 23.16
CA MET A 13 -40.92 -9.28 23.83
C MET A 13 -40.88 -10.34 24.94
N ALA A 14 -39.68 -10.84 25.30
CA ALA A 14 -39.16 -10.84 26.68
C ALA A 14 -37.74 -11.44 26.79
N MET A 15 -36.85 -10.69 27.45
CA MET A 15 -35.59 -11.13 28.05
C MET A 15 -35.83 -12.04 29.26
N THR A 16 -34.97 -13.04 29.50
CA THR A 16 -34.41 -13.33 30.84
C THR A 16 -33.23 -14.30 30.76
N MET A 17 -32.12 -13.94 31.42
CA MET A 17 -31.00 -14.84 31.74
C MET A 17 -31.40 -15.80 32.87
N MET A 18 -30.89 -17.04 32.87
CA MET A 18 -30.53 -17.75 34.11
C MET A 18 -29.33 -18.68 33.87
N LEU A 19 -28.31 -18.48 34.70
CA LEU A 19 -27.19 -19.39 34.95
C LEU A 19 -27.70 -20.62 35.71
N ASN A 20 -27.09 -21.79 35.49
CA ASN A 20 -27.04 -22.84 36.50
C ASN A 20 -25.65 -23.50 36.52
N LEU A 21 -25.02 -23.38 37.69
CA LEU A 21 -23.85 -24.13 38.15
C LEU A 21 -24.33 -25.36 38.95
N SER A 22 -23.73 -26.52 38.71
CA SER A 22 -23.42 -27.59 39.68
C SER A 22 -22.80 -28.76 38.89
N ALA A 23 -21.55 -29.22 39.05
CA ALA A 23 -20.71 -29.59 40.19
C ALA A 23 -20.96 -31.03 40.72
N VAL A 24 -20.00 -31.90 40.35
CA VAL A 24 -19.38 -33.04 41.11
C VAL A 24 -19.87 -34.50 40.93
N SER A 25 -18.99 -35.29 40.27
CA SER A 25 -18.44 -36.66 40.54
C SER A 25 -19.36 -37.86 40.83
N TYR A 26 -19.11 -39.12 40.43
CA TYR A 26 -17.86 -39.91 40.41
C TYR A 26 -17.89 -41.00 39.31
N ALA A 27 -16.69 -41.52 39.05
CA ALA A 27 -16.26 -42.50 38.06
C ALA A 27 -16.89 -43.91 38.11
N VAL A 28 -16.44 -44.72 37.13
CA VAL A 28 -16.55 -46.18 36.87
C VAL A 28 -17.47 -46.42 35.65
N GLN A 29 -17.01 -46.84 34.45
CA GLN A 29 -16.06 -47.90 34.09
C GLN A 29 -15.68 -47.74 32.59
N LEU A 30 -14.38 -47.71 32.25
CA LEU A 30 -13.88 -48.03 30.90
C LEU A 30 -13.54 -49.54 30.87
N PRO A 31 -13.44 -50.23 29.71
CA PRO A 31 -12.92 -49.68 28.45
C PRO A 31 -13.58 -50.20 27.15
N GLN A 32 -13.89 -49.31 26.20
CA GLN A 32 -13.76 -49.64 24.78
C GLN A 32 -13.25 -48.40 24.01
N LEU A 33 -11.97 -48.48 23.68
CA LEU A 33 -11.21 -47.81 22.60
C LEU A 33 -11.83 -46.54 21.99
N PRO A 34 -11.29 -45.34 22.28
CA PRO A 34 -11.45 -44.25 21.34
C PRO A 34 -10.53 -44.54 20.14
N LEU A 35 -11.11 -44.52 18.95
CA LEU A 35 -10.39 -44.34 17.70
C LEU A 35 -9.35 -43.24 17.90
N SER A 36 -8.08 -43.66 17.93
CA SER A 36 -6.97 -42.74 17.77
C SER A 36 -7.23 -41.97 16.48
N LEU A 37 -7.57 -40.69 16.60
CA LEU A 37 -7.28 -39.71 15.56
C LEU A 37 -5.77 -39.76 15.40
N MET A 38 -5.30 -40.69 14.57
CA MET A 38 -4.01 -40.61 13.92
C MET A 38 -4.11 -39.33 13.08
N ILE A 39 -3.73 -38.20 13.67
CA ILE A 39 -3.12 -37.13 12.90
C ILE A 39 -1.90 -37.83 12.31
N GLY A 40 -2.04 -38.33 11.08
CA GLY A 40 -0.91 -38.87 10.36
C GLY A 40 0.13 -37.77 10.37
N GLN A 41 1.22 -37.99 11.09
CA GLN A 41 2.44 -37.25 10.85
C GLN A 41 2.80 -37.61 9.42
N THR A 42 2.32 -36.81 8.47
CA THR A 42 2.82 -36.85 7.10
C THR A 42 4.31 -36.67 7.25
N ALA A 43 5.09 -37.68 6.85
CA ALA A 43 6.53 -37.60 6.87
C ALA A 43 6.92 -36.25 6.24
N PRO A 44 7.85 -35.49 6.84
CA PRO A 44 8.33 -34.25 6.24
C PRO A 44 8.68 -34.55 4.79
N VAL A 45 8.15 -33.74 3.87
CA VAL A 45 8.47 -33.86 2.45
C VAL A 45 9.92 -33.42 2.34
N SER A 46 10.82 -34.40 2.43
CA SER A 46 12.25 -34.15 2.23
C SER A 46 12.42 -33.60 0.82
N MET A 47 13.16 -32.51 0.68
CA MET A 47 13.74 -32.10 -0.61
C MET A 47 14.90 -33.02 -0.99
N GLU A 48 14.76 -34.33 -0.76
CA GLU A 48 15.75 -35.30 -1.22
C GLU A 48 15.91 -35.10 -2.73
N GLN A 49 17.15 -34.80 -3.16
CA GLN A 49 17.56 -34.58 -4.56
C GLN A 49 17.15 -33.24 -5.21
N SER A 50 16.90 -32.18 -4.44
CA SER A 50 16.57 -30.85 -5.04
C SER A 50 15.36 -30.93 -5.99
N GLN A 51 14.38 -31.78 -5.65
CA GLN A 51 13.24 -32.08 -6.53
C GLN A 51 12.37 -30.85 -6.81
N TYR A 52 12.38 -29.84 -5.94
CA TYR A 52 11.59 -28.63 -6.07
C TYR A 52 12.48 -27.39 -6.19
N SER A 53 12.04 -26.41 -6.98
CA SER A 53 12.69 -25.11 -7.11
C SER A 53 11.67 -23.99 -7.28
N LEU A 54 12.11 -22.76 -7.09
CA LEU A 54 11.34 -21.56 -7.41
C LEU A 54 11.43 -21.26 -8.92
N GLN A 55 10.34 -20.77 -9.52
CA GLN A 55 10.28 -20.46 -10.94
C GLN A 55 9.67 -19.07 -11.21
N LEU A 56 10.50 -18.12 -11.62
CA LEU A 56 10.07 -16.74 -11.89
C LEU A 56 9.19 -16.63 -13.15
N SER A 57 9.38 -17.47 -14.16
CA SER A 57 8.60 -17.39 -15.42
C SER A 57 7.12 -17.71 -15.26
N GLN A 58 6.73 -18.35 -14.16
CA GLN A 58 5.33 -18.66 -13.82
C GLN A 58 4.82 -17.81 -12.65
N ALA A 59 5.62 -16.84 -12.20
CA ALA A 59 5.26 -15.98 -11.09
C ALA A 59 4.18 -14.97 -11.50
N GLN A 60 3.48 -14.49 -10.48
CA GLN A 60 2.38 -13.55 -10.63
C GLN A 60 2.61 -12.39 -9.68
N VAL A 61 2.34 -11.17 -10.12
CA VAL A 61 2.36 -9.97 -9.30
C VAL A 61 0.95 -9.52 -9.00
N LYS A 62 0.70 -9.16 -7.74
CA LYS A 62 -0.52 -8.46 -7.34
C LYS A 62 -0.16 -7.00 -7.05
N HIS A 63 -0.78 -6.10 -7.81
CA HIS A 63 -0.65 -4.67 -7.58
C HIS A 63 -1.61 -4.18 -6.52
N THR A 64 -1.28 -3.04 -5.93
CA THR A 64 -2.27 -2.28 -5.14
C THR A 64 -3.37 -1.74 -6.07
N GLU A 65 -4.56 -1.50 -5.52
CA GLU A 65 -5.68 -0.97 -6.30
C GLU A 65 -5.35 0.39 -6.94
N ALA A 66 -4.64 1.26 -6.21
CA ALA A 66 -4.23 2.57 -6.69
C ALA A 66 -3.28 2.47 -7.89
N ILE A 67 -2.26 1.60 -7.82
CA ILE A 67 -1.32 1.37 -8.93
C ILE A 67 -2.04 0.75 -10.13
N ALA A 68 -2.89 -0.24 -9.89
CA ALA A 68 -3.64 -0.90 -10.95
C ALA A 68 -4.55 0.08 -11.70
N GLN A 69 -5.24 0.98 -10.99
CA GLN A 69 -6.06 2.02 -11.61
C GLN A 69 -5.22 3.04 -12.38
N LEU A 70 -4.12 3.52 -11.78
CA LEU A 70 -3.25 4.53 -12.38
C LEU A 70 -2.62 4.07 -13.69
N LEU A 71 -2.14 2.83 -13.72
CA LEU A 71 -1.45 2.25 -14.87
C LEU A 71 -2.38 1.42 -15.77
N SER A 72 -3.68 1.38 -15.46
CA SER A 72 -4.68 0.56 -16.18
C SER A 72 -4.32 -0.93 -16.24
N LEU A 73 -3.74 -1.45 -15.16
CA LEU A 73 -3.32 -2.85 -15.01
C LEU A 73 -4.48 -3.74 -14.48
N PRO A 74 -4.38 -5.07 -14.61
CA PRO A 74 -5.34 -5.99 -14.02
C PRO A 74 -5.43 -5.85 -12.49
N GLN A 75 -6.64 -5.83 -11.93
CA GLN A 75 -6.87 -5.67 -10.48
C GLN A 75 -6.55 -6.92 -9.63
N GLN A 76 -6.33 -8.09 -10.24
CA GLN A 76 -6.11 -9.34 -9.52
C GLN A 76 -4.62 -9.70 -9.45
N THR A 77 -4.13 -10.35 -10.49
CA THR A 77 -2.75 -10.78 -10.62
C THR A 77 -2.36 -10.70 -12.08
N GLU A 78 -1.22 -10.09 -12.36
CA GLU A 78 -0.58 -10.10 -13.67
C GLU A 78 0.51 -11.16 -13.68
N LYS A 79 0.66 -11.89 -14.79
CA LYS A 79 1.73 -12.87 -14.91
C LYS A 79 3.01 -12.18 -15.34
N LEU A 80 4.14 -12.61 -14.80
CA LEU A 80 5.44 -12.03 -15.15
C LEU A 80 5.82 -12.25 -16.63
N GLU A 81 5.26 -13.28 -17.28
CA GLU A 81 5.47 -13.52 -18.72
C GLU A 81 4.88 -12.43 -19.63
N ASP A 82 3.90 -11.67 -19.11
CA ASP A 82 3.23 -10.59 -19.83
C ASP A 82 3.94 -9.23 -19.63
N MET A 83 4.96 -9.16 -18.75
CA MET A 83 5.69 -7.95 -18.41
C MET A 83 6.93 -7.75 -19.30
N ASP A 84 7.08 -6.58 -19.91
CA ASP A 84 8.25 -6.22 -20.73
C ASP A 84 9.52 -6.01 -19.88
N GLU A 85 9.37 -5.50 -18.65
CA GLU A 85 10.43 -5.30 -17.67
C GLU A 85 9.94 -5.74 -16.29
N LEU A 86 10.83 -6.35 -15.49
CA LEU A 86 10.56 -6.69 -14.09
C LEU A 86 10.61 -5.45 -13.21
N ARG A 87 9.64 -4.55 -13.41
CA ARG A 87 9.43 -3.35 -12.62
C ARG A 87 8.29 -3.56 -11.62
N PHE A 88 8.53 -3.19 -10.37
CA PHE A 88 7.57 -3.31 -9.27
C PHE A 88 7.35 -1.98 -8.57
N PHE A 89 6.18 -1.83 -7.97
CA PHE A 89 5.72 -0.59 -7.35
C PHE A 89 5.47 -0.76 -5.85
N PRO A 90 5.43 0.34 -5.07
CA PRO A 90 5.16 0.27 -3.65
C PRO A 90 3.86 -0.49 -3.31
N GLY A 91 3.98 -1.43 -2.37
CA GLY A 91 2.88 -2.30 -1.92
C GLY A 91 2.56 -3.48 -2.83
N ASP A 92 3.27 -3.68 -3.94
CA ASP A 92 3.14 -4.87 -4.77
C ASP A 92 3.51 -6.14 -3.98
N ILE A 93 2.97 -7.28 -4.44
CA ILE A 93 3.34 -8.61 -3.93
C ILE A 93 3.64 -9.52 -5.12
N LEU A 94 4.87 -10.03 -5.19
CA LEU A 94 5.29 -11.02 -6.17
C LEU A 94 5.15 -12.43 -5.59
N TYR A 95 4.29 -13.25 -6.19
CA TYR A 95 4.08 -14.66 -5.86
C TYR A 95 4.89 -15.55 -6.79
N ILE A 96 5.92 -16.19 -6.25
CA ILE A 96 6.81 -17.10 -6.98
C ILE A 96 6.36 -18.54 -6.70
N PRO A 97 5.89 -19.28 -7.72
CA PRO A 97 5.47 -20.65 -7.53
C PRO A 97 6.65 -21.59 -7.31
N ILE A 98 6.32 -22.73 -6.71
CA ILE A 98 7.22 -23.85 -6.51
C ILE A 98 6.89 -24.88 -7.58
N VAL A 99 7.91 -25.38 -8.29
CA VAL A 99 7.77 -26.37 -9.34
C VAL A 99 8.61 -27.59 -9.04
N ASN A 100 8.13 -28.75 -9.47
CA ASN A 100 8.94 -29.96 -9.52
C ASN A 100 9.91 -29.85 -10.70
N ARG A 101 11.21 -29.98 -10.46
CA ARG A 101 12.24 -29.81 -11.49
C ARG A 101 12.20 -30.87 -12.58
N LEU A 102 11.75 -32.08 -12.24
CA LEU A 102 11.71 -33.21 -13.17
C LEU A 102 10.51 -33.13 -14.11
N THR A 103 9.34 -32.75 -13.58
CA THR A 103 8.09 -32.73 -14.36
C THR A 103 7.71 -31.34 -14.85
N GLY A 104 8.27 -30.28 -14.25
CA GLY A 104 7.85 -28.89 -14.47
C GLY A 104 6.50 -28.54 -13.86
N GLU A 105 5.84 -29.49 -13.18
CA GLU A 105 4.52 -29.30 -12.61
C GLU A 105 4.56 -28.46 -11.34
N LEU A 106 3.52 -27.63 -11.17
CA LEU A 106 3.34 -26.81 -9.98
C LEU A 106 3.14 -27.68 -8.74
N TYR A 107 3.74 -27.28 -7.64
CA TYR A 107 3.43 -27.81 -6.33
C TYR A 107 2.01 -27.36 -5.93
N THR A 108 1.09 -28.31 -5.79
CA THR A 108 -0.35 -28.03 -5.63
C THR A 108 -0.83 -27.96 -4.19
N GLN A 109 0.00 -28.36 -3.21
CA GLN A 109 -0.40 -28.28 -1.80
C GLN A 109 -0.41 -26.83 -1.34
N LYS A 110 -1.34 -26.49 -0.44
CA LYS A 110 -1.44 -25.15 0.16
C LYS A 110 -0.60 -24.95 1.42
N SER A 111 -0.17 -26.05 2.02
CA SER A 111 0.55 -26.06 3.29
C SER A 111 2.04 -26.21 3.04
N ARG A 112 2.82 -25.41 3.77
CA ARG A 112 4.28 -25.53 3.84
C ARG A 112 4.66 -26.83 4.54
N PRO A 113 5.56 -27.66 3.96
CA PRO A 113 6.19 -28.75 4.70
C PRO A 113 6.92 -28.23 5.95
N SER A 114 6.92 -29.00 7.03
CA SER A 114 7.44 -28.52 8.33
C SER A 114 8.95 -28.29 8.34
N ASN A 115 9.68 -28.95 7.45
CA ASN A 115 11.13 -28.89 7.30
C ASN A 115 11.59 -27.85 6.26
N TRP A 116 10.67 -27.11 5.63
CA TRP A 116 11.03 -26.12 4.61
C TRP A 116 11.15 -24.71 5.19
N ALA A 117 12.23 -24.03 4.82
CA ALA A 117 12.47 -22.62 5.06
C ALA A 117 12.77 -21.90 3.72
N ILE A 118 12.80 -20.57 3.78
CA ILE A 118 13.19 -19.72 2.66
C ILE A 118 14.56 -19.14 3.01
N GLU A 119 15.53 -19.33 2.12
CA GLU A 119 16.81 -18.67 2.19
C GLU A 119 16.86 -17.47 1.25
N THR A 120 17.46 -16.39 1.71
CA THR A 120 17.59 -15.15 0.95
C THR A 120 19.01 -14.61 1.05
N THR A 121 19.48 -13.94 -0.01
CA THR A 121 20.75 -13.19 -0.01
C THR A 121 20.62 -11.98 -0.92
N GLY A 122 21.29 -10.88 -0.55
CA GLY A 122 21.26 -9.63 -1.33
C GLY A 122 19.92 -8.89 -1.35
N ILE A 123 18.98 -9.22 -0.46
CA ILE A 123 17.69 -8.53 -0.36
C ILE A 123 17.89 -7.17 0.32
N ASP A 124 17.49 -6.11 -0.39
CA ASP A 124 17.52 -4.74 0.11
C ASP A 124 16.22 -4.40 0.83
N SER A 125 16.31 -4.02 2.12
CA SER A 125 15.15 -3.60 2.93
C SER A 125 14.49 -2.30 2.47
N GLN A 126 15.16 -1.52 1.60
CA GLN A 126 14.57 -0.35 0.95
C GLN A 126 13.59 -0.74 -0.17
N VAL A 127 13.61 -1.99 -0.62
CA VAL A 127 12.79 -2.48 -1.75
C VAL A 127 11.83 -3.58 -1.30
N ILE A 128 12.32 -4.56 -0.54
CA ILE A 128 11.55 -5.70 -0.07
C ILE A 128 11.35 -5.56 1.43
N SER A 129 10.09 -5.55 1.86
CA SER A 129 9.74 -5.50 3.28
C SER A 129 9.86 -6.87 3.94
N GLN A 130 9.45 -7.93 3.23
CA GLN A 130 9.54 -9.30 3.72
C GLN A 130 9.47 -10.32 2.59
N VAL A 131 10.00 -11.51 2.87
CA VAL A 131 9.83 -12.71 2.05
C VAL A 131 9.18 -13.79 2.93
N ARG A 132 8.05 -14.34 2.47
CA ARG A 132 7.23 -15.24 3.29
C ARG A 132 6.58 -16.34 2.47
N TRP A 133 6.07 -17.35 3.17
CA TRP A 133 5.18 -18.34 2.57
C TRP A 133 3.80 -17.75 2.33
N ALA A 134 3.22 -18.12 1.19
CA ALA A 134 1.96 -17.61 0.68
C ALA A 134 1.12 -18.74 0.07
N ASN A 135 -0.19 -18.60 0.11
CA ASN A 135 -1.13 -19.52 -0.54
C ASN A 135 -2.36 -18.82 -1.16
N GLU A 136 -2.28 -17.50 -1.30
CA GLU A 136 -3.31 -16.61 -1.83
C GLU A 136 -3.64 -16.92 -3.30
N THR A 137 -2.69 -17.52 -4.04
CA THR A 137 -2.84 -17.95 -5.44
C THR A 137 -3.48 -19.33 -5.60
N GLY A 138 -3.86 -19.99 -4.50
CA GLY A 138 -4.51 -21.30 -4.51
C GLY A 138 -3.57 -22.49 -4.32
N SER A 139 -2.25 -22.29 -4.37
CA SER A 139 -1.22 -23.26 -3.99
C SER A 139 -0.08 -22.57 -3.23
N LEU A 140 0.77 -23.35 -2.56
CA LEU A 140 1.91 -22.80 -1.82
C LEU A 140 2.89 -22.11 -2.79
N SER A 141 3.25 -20.88 -2.44
CA SER A 141 4.21 -20.03 -3.14
C SER A 141 5.10 -19.30 -2.14
N VAL A 142 6.18 -18.71 -2.65
CA VAL A 142 6.98 -17.72 -1.92
C VAL A 142 6.49 -16.34 -2.35
N ALA A 143 5.98 -15.55 -1.41
CA ALA A 143 5.64 -14.15 -1.63
C ALA A 143 6.82 -13.26 -1.26
N VAL A 144 7.12 -12.33 -2.15
CA VAL A 144 8.02 -11.20 -1.94
C VAL A 144 7.15 -9.95 -1.84
N ASP A 145 7.03 -9.41 -0.63
CA ASP A 145 6.24 -8.21 -0.39
C ASP A 145 7.15 -6.97 -0.52
N PHE A 146 6.84 -6.09 -1.46
CA PHE A 146 7.58 -4.84 -1.64
C PHE A 146 7.22 -3.83 -0.55
N VAL A 147 8.12 -2.89 -0.28
CA VAL A 147 7.85 -1.82 0.70
C VAL A 147 6.65 -0.98 0.27
N ALA A 148 5.90 -0.46 1.24
CA ALA A 148 4.66 0.27 0.98
C ALA A 148 4.88 1.68 0.41
N THR A 149 6.09 2.23 0.53
CA THR A 149 6.43 3.58 0.07
C THR A 149 7.86 3.64 -0.45
N LEU A 150 8.12 4.54 -1.41
CA LEU A 150 9.45 4.88 -1.88
C LEU A 150 9.58 6.42 -1.88
N PRO A 151 10.30 7.03 -0.93
CA PRO A 151 10.31 8.48 -0.74
C PRO A 151 11.30 9.20 -1.68
N GLN A 152 11.32 8.84 -2.96
CA GLN A 152 12.18 9.44 -3.99
C GLN A 152 11.64 9.14 -5.39
N SER A 153 11.96 9.98 -6.37
CA SER A 153 11.53 9.73 -7.75
C SER A 153 12.33 8.62 -8.42
N LYS A 154 13.61 8.47 -8.05
CA LYS A 154 14.53 7.59 -8.74
C LYS A 154 14.29 6.12 -8.39
N ASP A 155 14.16 5.30 -9.43
CA ASP A 155 14.07 3.85 -9.31
C ASP A 155 15.33 3.26 -8.64
N ILE A 156 15.11 2.22 -7.83
CA ILE A 156 16.14 1.42 -7.18
C ILE A 156 16.30 0.11 -7.95
N PRO A 157 17.43 -0.13 -8.64
CA PRO A 157 17.74 -1.45 -9.15
C PRO A 157 18.12 -2.38 -7.99
N MET A 158 17.56 -3.59 -7.97
CA MET A 158 17.82 -4.56 -6.91
C MET A 158 18.27 -5.91 -7.48
N TYR A 159 19.25 -6.50 -6.80
CA TYR A 159 19.84 -7.80 -7.13
C TYR A 159 19.87 -8.67 -5.88
N GLY A 160 18.92 -9.59 -5.80
CA GLY A 160 18.82 -10.56 -4.70
C GLY A 160 18.74 -11.98 -5.22
N GLN A 161 18.76 -12.95 -4.32
CA GLN A 161 18.50 -14.34 -4.66
C GLN A 161 17.65 -15.01 -3.58
N LEU A 162 16.82 -15.96 -4.01
CA LEU A 162 15.97 -16.78 -3.16
C LEU A 162 16.23 -18.25 -3.41
N ALA A 163 16.16 -19.08 -2.36
CA ALA A 163 16.16 -20.52 -2.48
C ALA A 163 15.19 -21.15 -1.48
N LEU A 164 14.72 -22.35 -1.80
CA LEU A 164 14.07 -23.22 -0.81
C LEU A 164 15.17 -23.90 -0.01
N TYR A 165 15.01 -23.98 1.30
CA TYR A 165 15.94 -24.67 2.19
C TYR A 165 15.24 -25.79 2.93
N ASP A 166 15.84 -26.97 2.93
CA ASP A 166 15.38 -28.10 3.74
C ASP A 166 16.23 -28.19 5.01
N GLU A 167 15.61 -27.90 6.15
CA GLU A 167 16.26 -27.92 7.47
C GLU A 167 16.68 -29.34 7.90
N GLN A 168 16.00 -30.38 7.40
CA GLN A 168 16.28 -31.77 7.76
C GLN A 168 17.53 -32.29 7.04
N SER A 169 17.62 -32.08 5.73
CA SER A 169 18.78 -32.49 4.92
C SER A 169 19.90 -31.45 4.89
N ARG A 170 19.61 -30.20 5.33
CA ARG A 170 20.50 -29.03 5.27
C ARG A 170 20.97 -28.70 3.85
N THR A 171 20.06 -28.80 2.90
CA THR A 171 20.32 -28.55 1.48
C THR A 171 19.38 -27.49 0.93
N SER A 172 19.92 -26.58 0.13
CA SER A 172 19.14 -25.58 -0.61
C SER A 172 18.82 -26.05 -2.02
N SER A 173 17.69 -25.58 -2.57
CA SER A 173 17.44 -25.65 -4.01
C SER A 173 18.40 -24.76 -4.78
N ASP A 174 18.34 -24.81 -6.11
CA ASP A 174 19.01 -23.80 -6.92
C ASP A 174 18.53 -22.39 -6.54
N TRP A 175 19.48 -21.47 -6.49
CA TRP A 175 19.23 -20.06 -6.20
C TRP A 175 18.55 -19.40 -7.40
N LEU A 176 17.36 -18.85 -7.16
CA LEU A 176 16.64 -18.03 -8.11
C LEU A 176 17.13 -16.58 -8.00
N PRO A 177 17.78 -16.03 -9.03
CA PRO A 177 18.13 -14.61 -9.03
C PRO A 177 16.89 -13.74 -9.22
N LEU A 178 16.77 -12.72 -8.39
CA LEU A 178 15.84 -11.61 -8.52
C LEU A 178 16.61 -10.39 -9.00
N LYS A 179 16.47 -10.07 -10.28
CA LYS A 179 16.97 -8.84 -10.88
C LYS A 179 15.76 -8.01 -11.30
N LEU A 180 15.50 -6.94 -10.57
CA LEU A 180 14.29 -6.14 -10.74
C LEU A 180 14.57 -4.65 -10.53
N THR A 181 13.63 -3.84 -11.00
CA THR A 181 13.61 -2.39 -10.82
C THR A 181 12.44 -2.05 -9.89
N PHE A 182 12.68 -1.29 -8.84
CA PHE A 182 11.63 -0.83 -7.93
C PHE A 182 11.48 0.68 -8.00
N GLY A 183 10.27 1.17 -8.23
CA GLY A 183 10.03 2.58 -8.49
C GLY A 183 8.61 3.02 -8.22
N ASN A 184 8.40 4.33 -8.04
CA ASN A 184 7.04 4.88 -8.00
C ASN A 184 6.41 4.84 -9.39
N ALA A 185 5.08 4.66 -9.43
CA ALA A 185 4.35 4.80 -10.68
C ALA A 185 4.48 6.24 -11.21
N VAL A 186 4.67 6.34 -12.51
CA VAL A 186 4.92 7.61 -13.20
C VAL A 186 3.68 7.96 -14.02
N LYS A 187 3.16 9.17 -13.81
CA LYS A 187 2.12 9.76 -14.65
C LYS A 187 2.74 10.86 -15.51
N GLU A 188 2.26 10.99 -16.75
CA GLU A 188 2.62 12.12 -17.60
C GLU A 188 1.82 13.37 -17.20
N VAL A 189 2.50 14.52 -17.18
CA VAL A 189 1.85 15.83 -17.01
C VAL A 189 0.84 16.04 -18.14
N GLN A 190 -0.37 16.45 -17.79
CA GLN A 190 -1.35 16.91 -18.76
C GLN A 190 -1.20 18.41 -19.01
N PRO A 191 -0.76 18.86 -20.20
CA PRO A 191 -0.62 20.27 -20.49
C PRO A 191 -1.97 20.98 -20.39
N ARG A 192 -2.02 22.13 -19.70
CA ARG A 192 -3.23 22.97 -19.56
C ARG A 192 -4.44 22.26 -18.94
N GLY A 193 -4.21 21.13 -18.28
CA GLY A 193 -5.24 20.31 -17.64
C GLY A 193 -5.05 20.24 -16.12
N ILE A 194 -5.99 19.57 -15.47
CA ILE A 194 -5.86 19.18 -14.07
C ILE A 194 -5.22 17.80 -14.04
N THR A 195 -4.04 17.71 -13.45
CA THR A 195 -3.37 16.44 -13.19
C THR A 195 -3.75 15.96 -11.80
N GLU A 196 -4.53 14.89 -11.73
CA GLU A 196 -4.80 14.20 -10.46
C GLU A 196 -3.55 13.47 -9.97
N VAL A 197 -3.19 13.71 -8.71
CA VAL A 197 -2.05 13.16 -8.00
C VAL A 197 -2.53 12.18 -6.95
N SER A 198 -2.20 10.91 -7.12
CA SER A 198 -2.43 9.86 -6.13
C SER A 198 -1.18 9.71 -5.26
N SER A 199 -1.03 10.54 -4.23
CA SER A 199 0.17 10.56 -3.39
C SER A 199 0.44 9.21 -2.68
N PRO A 200 1.69 8.72 -2.63
CA PRO A 200 2.87 9.25 -3.33
C PRO A 200 2.88 8.90 -4.82
N MET A 201 3.34 9.81 -5.68
CA MET A 201 3.37 9.63 -7.14
C MET A 201 4.54 10.36 -7.80
N ASN A 202 5.08 9.78 -8.86
CA ASN A 202 5.98 10.49 -9.77
C ASN A 202 5.19 11.16 -10.89
N LEU A 203 5.53 12.41 -11.17
CA LEU A 203 4.97 13.16 -12.29
C LEU A 203 6.09 13.53 -13.28
N HIS A 204 5.97 13.07 -14.52
CA HIS A 204 6.94 13.33 -15.58
C HIS A 204 6.42 14.39 -16.55
N ALA A 205 7.22 15.45 -16.72
CA ALA A 205 6.98 16.49 -17.72
C ALA A 205 7.48 16.01 -19.09
N GLY A 206 6.76 15.08 -19.73
CA GLY A 206 7.18 14.47 -20.99
C GLY A 206 7.26 15.41 -22.19
N GLN A 207 7.55 14.84 -23.36
CA GLN A 207 7.89 15.60 -24.58
C GLN A 207 6.78 16.54 -25.08
N ILE A 208 5.52 16.26 -24.75
CA ILE A 208 4.37 17.08 -25.15
C ILE A 208 4.20 18.33 -24.29
N TYR A 209 4.86 18.39 -23.13
CA TYR A 209 4.80 19.51 -22.20
C TYR A 209 5.83 20.58 -22.58
N GLN A 210 5.39 21.81 -22.76
CA GLN A 210 6.21 22.93 -23.25
C GLN A 210 6.46 24.00 -22.18
N GLY A 211 6.23 23.68 -20.90
CA GLY A 211 6.39 24.61 -19.79
C GLY A 211 5.12 25.43 -19.50
N GLU A 212 3.94 24.93 -19.87
CA GLU A 212 2.68 25.56 -19.51
C GLU A 212 2.34 25.42 -18.03
N GLU A 213 1.53 26.34 -17.51
CA GLU A 213 0.96 26.21 -16.18
C GLU A 213 0.05 24.98 -16.08
N VAL A 214 0.19 24.25 -14.97
CA VAL A 214 -0.62 23.07 -14.67
C VAL A 214 -1.26 23.21 -13.29
N ILE A 215 -2.38 22.50 -13.13
CA ILE A 215 -3.06 22.35 -11.85
C ILE A 215 -2.80 20.93 -11.37
N LEU A 216 -2.16 20.79 -10.22
CA LEU A 216 -2.01 19.52 -9.52
C LEU A 216 -3.13 19.39 -8.49
N SER A 217 -3.91 18.33 -8.58
CA SER A 217 -5.02 18.02 -7.66
C SER A 217 -4.65 16.83 -6.80
N PHE A 218 -4.53 17.02 -5.49
CA PHE A 218 -4.17 15.96 -4.54
C PHE A 218 -5.40 15.28 -3.91
N GLY A 219 -6.61 15.58 -4.42
CA GLY A 219 -7.86 15.19 -3.79
C GLY A 219 -8.19 16.03 -2.56
N GLY A 220 -9.38 15.81 -1.98
CA GLY A 220 -9.80 16.51 -0.75
C GLY A 220 -9.84 18.04 -0.84
N ASN A 221 -10.01 18.60 -2.05
CA ASN A 221 -9.91 20.03 -2.36
C ASN A 221 -8.54 20.67 -2.05
N VAL A 222 -7.46 19.89 -2.16
CA VAL A 222 -6.07 20.37 -2.07
C VAL A 222 -5.51 20.50 -3.49
N TYR A 223 -5.05 21.71 -3.83
CA TYR A 223 -4.51 22.01 -5.15
C TYR A 223 -3.19 22.76 -5.09
N PHE A 224 -2.34 22.52 -6.07
CA PHE A 224 -1.25 23.42 -6.44
C PHE A 224 -1.51 23.93 -7.86
N LYS A 225 -1.95 25.19 -7.95
CA LYS A 225 -2.30 25.86 -9.20
C LYS A 225 -1.10 26.63 -9.74
N ASP A 226 -1.14 26.93 -11.03
CA ASP A 226 -0.19 27.84 -11.71
C ASP A 226 1.26 27.31 -11.66
N ALA A 227 1.43 26.01 -11.44
CA ALA A 227 2.71 25.34 -11.32
C ALA A 227 3.35 25.15 -12.70
N VAL A 228 4.65 25.39 -12.82
CA VAL A 228 5.41 25.13 -14.06
C VAL A 228 6.56 24.19 -13.74
N LEU A 229 6.61 23.06 -14.44
CA LEU A 229 7.70 22.09 -14.32
C LEU A 229 8.78 22.39 -15.36
N GLN A 230 9.98 21.85 -15.20
CA GLN A 230 10.96 21.87 -16.28
C GLN A 230 10.64 20.75 -17.28
N PRO A 231 10.63 21.03 -18.60
CA PRO A 231 10.43 19.99 -19.61
C PRO A 231 11.47 18.85 -19.48
N GLY A 232 11.00 17.61 -19.53
CA GLY A 232 11.80 16.39 -19.37
C GLY A 232 12.11 16.02 -17.91
N GLN A 233 11.71 16.82 -16.93
CA GLN A 233 11.95 16.53 -15.52
C GLN A 233 10.87 15.61 -14.95
N THR A 234 11.27 14.72 -14.04
CA THR A 234 10.37 13.99 -13.15
C THR A 234 10.44 14.60 -11.76
N ILE A 235 9.29 14.85 -11.15
CA ILE A 235 9.18 15.29 -9.76
C ILE A 235 8.47 14.22 -8.91
N TYR A 236 8.79 14.19 -7.63
CA TYR A 236 8.13 13.33 -6.65
C TYR A 236 7.13 14.14 -5.83
N LEU A 237 5.89 13.66 -5.74
CA LEU A 237 4.81 14.33 -5.04
C LEU A 237 4.21 13.38 -3.99
N ASP A 238 4.25 13.79 -2.73
CA ASP A 238 3.77 12.98 -1.62
C ASP A 238 3.09 13.87 -0.57
N LEU A 239 1.77 13.95 -0.62
CA LEU A 239 0.99 14.66 0.38
C LEU A 239 0.54 13.70 1.50
N ASP A 240 1.02 13.96 2.71
CA ASP A 240 0.52 13.37 3.95
C ASP A 240 -0.41 14.34 4.69
N CYS A 241 -1.63 13.89 4.95
CA CYS A 241 -2.66 14.64 5.66
C CYS A 241 -2.89 14.15 7.11
N ASN A 242 -2.02 13.28 7.63
CA ASN A 242 -2.15 12.73 8.98
C ASN A 242 -2.07 13.83 10.05
N PHE A 243 -2.85 13.64 11.12
CA PHE A 243 -2.91 14.57 12.23
C PHE A 243 -1.60 14.59 13.03
N ASP A 244 -1.02 15.78 13.19
CA ASP A 244 0.20 15.98 13.99
C ASP A 244 -0.13 16.34 15.44
N SER A 245 -0.07 15.31 16.29
CA SER A 245 -0.30 15.47 17.73
C SER A 245 0.74 16.35 18.42
N GLN A 246 1.96 16.48 17.91
CA GLN A 246 3.00 17.30 18.54
C GLN A 246 2.70 18.78 18.35
N ILE A 247 2.35 19.19 17.12
CA ILE A 247 1.89 20.56 16.82
C ILE A 247 0.62 20.87 17.59
N ALA A 248 -0.37 19.98 17.54
CA ALA A 248 -1.65 20.18 18.23
C ALA A 248 -1.47 20.40 19.74
N ASN A 249 -0.63 19.58 20.39
CA ASN A 249 -0.34 19.71 21.82
C ASN A 249 0.46 20.98 22.15
N ARG A 250 1.43 21.35 21.31
CA ARG A 250 2.27 22.54 21.52
C ARG A 250 1.43 23.82 21.54
N TYR A 251 0.50 23.94 20.60
CA TYR A 251 -0.32 25.14 20.40
C TYR A 251 -1.74 25.01 20.97
N LYS A 252 -2.05 23.88 21.62
CA LYS A 252 -3.36 23.58 22.22
C LYS A 252 -4.53 23.71 21.23
N ALA A 253 -4.30 23.33 19.98
CA ALA A 253 -5.30 23.35 18.91
C ALA A 253 -5.49 21.93 18.36
N PHE A 254 -6.66 21.34 18.60
CA PHE A 254 -6.96 19.95 18.22
C PHE A 254 -7.87 19.85 17.00
N ASP A 255 -8.43 20.97 16.55
CA ASP A 255 -9.25 21.11 15.34
C ASP A 255 -8.41 21.59 14.16
N ILE A 256 -7.16 21.15 14.06
CA ILE A 256 -6.26 21.50 12.95
C ILE A 256 -6.32 20.45 11.83
N GLN A 257 -6.08 20.90 10.61
CA GLN A 257 -5.82 20.05 9.45
C GLN A 257 -4.36 20.21 9.04
N CYS A 258 -3.71 19.08 8.74
CA CYS A 258 -2.30 19.01 8.40
C CYS A 258 -2.16 18.68 6.91
N TYR A 259 -1.25 19.35 6.22
CA TYR A 259 -0.93 19.13 4.81
C TYR A 259 0.59 19.14 4.65
N ARG A 260 1.22 17.98 4.76
CA ARG A 260 2.67 17.82 4.68
C ARG A 260 3.06 17.26 3.32
N PHE A 261 3.71 18.08 2.50
CA PHE A 261 4.28 17.63 1.24
C PHE A 261 5.69 17.07 1.51
N ASN A 262 5.81 15.75 1.56
CA ASN A 262 7.04 15.01 1.84
C ASN A 262 7.85 14.82 0.55
N GLY A 263 8.53 15.84 0.07
CA GLY A 263 9.39 15.67 -1.10
C GLY A 263 10.42 16.78 -1.20
N ASP A 264 11.69 16.41 -1.24
CA ASP A 264 12.78 17.34 -1.58
C ASP A 264 12.95 17.45 -3.12
N GLU A 265 12.15 16.69 -3.88
CA GLU A 265 12.21 16.55 -5.34
C GLU A 265 10.96 17.15 -6.03
N ASP A 266 10.34 18.15 -5.41
CA ASP A 266 9.16 18.88 -5.89
C ASP A 266 9.54 20.26 -6.47
N SER A 267 10.66 20.33 -7.18
CA SER A 267 11.16 21.60 -7.71
C SER A 267 10.31 22.10 -8.89
N PHE A 268 9.84 23.35 -8.79
CA PHE A 268 9.11 24.05 -9.85
C PHE A 268 9.94 25.21 -10.43
N SER A 269 9.69 25.53 -11.70
CA SER A 269 10.38 26.60 -12.43
C SER A 269 9.98 28.00 -11.96
N GLN A 270 8.79 28.13 -11.36
CA GLN A 270 8.28 29.37 -10.78
C GLN A 270 7.40 29.07 -9.57
N PRO A 271 7.20 30.04 -8.66
CA PRO A 271 6.27 29.89 -7.55
C PRO A 271 4.87 29.60 -8.06
N GLY A 272 4.20 28.63 -7.44
CA GLY A 272 2.81 28.33 -7.72
C GLY A 272 1.90 28.81 -6.60
N ARG A 273 0.60 28.52 -6.75
CA ARG A 273 -0.43 28.90 -5.78
C ARG A 273 -1.00 27.66 -5.12
N VAL A 274 -0.65 27.46 -3.85
CA VAL A 274 -1.21 26.39 -3.01
C VAL A 274 -2.61 26.82 -2.57
N CYS A 275 -3.60 25.94 -2.75
CA CYS A 275 -4.98 26.16 -2.32
C CYS A 275 -5.43 25.01 -1.42
N LEU A 276 -5.85 25.35 -0.19
CA LEU A 276 -6.24 24.42 0.86
C LEU A 276 -7.72 24.60 1.26
N PRO A 277 -8.37 23.54 1.78
CA PRO A 277 -9.74 23.62 2.28
C PRO A 277 -9.91 24.63 3.42
N VAL A 278 -11.00 25.39 3.37
CA VAL A 278 -11.46 26.21 4.49
C VAL A 278 -12.16 25.30 5.52
N GLN A 279 -11.86 25.48 6.81
CA GLN A 279 -12.60 24.78 7.87
C GLN A 279 -13.84 25.56 8.34
N ARG A 280 -13.70 26.89 8.50
CA ARG A 280 -14.73 27.85 8.90
C ARG A 280 -14.50 29.19 8.22
N THR A 281 -15.50 30.08 8.25
CA THR A 281 -15.44 31.42 7.62
C THR A 281 -14.15 32.20 7.91
N ASP A 282 -13.60 32.05 9.11
CA ASP A 282 -12.28 32.60 9.49
C ASP A 282 -11.31 31.44 9.74
N SER A 283 -10.59 31.02 8.69
CA SER A 283 -9.54 30.00 8.79
C SER A 283 -8.18 30.64 8.58
N TYR A 284 -7.20 30.19 9.36
CA TYR A 284 -5.81 30.66 9.34
C TYR A 284 -4.91 29.57 8.78
N VAL A 285 -3.92 29.96 7.98
CA VAL A 285 -2.92 29.03 7.45
C VAL A 285 -1.55 29.38 8.01
N TYR A 286 -0.83 28.34 8.41
CA TYR A 286 0.52 28.42 8.91
C TYR A 286 1.43 27.48 8.11
N GLU A 287 2.64 27.93 7.86
CA GLU A 287 3.74 27.08 7.42
C GLU A 287 4.55 26.63 8.64
N VAL A 288 4.90 25.36 8.70
CA VAL A 288 5.77 24.80 9.75
C VAL A 288 7.22 24.95 9.28
N VAL A 289 7.94 25.89 9.88
CA VAL A 289 9.35 26.16 9.58
C VAL A 289 10.18 25.86 10.80
N ASN A 290 11.14 24.93 10.70
CA ASN A 290 11.96 24.47 11.83
C ASN A 290 11.13 24.02 13.07
N GLY A 291 9.93 23.49 12.82
CA GLY A 291 8.99 23.05 13.86
C GLY A 291 8.16 24.15 14.51
N GLU A 292 8.27 25.40 14.06
CA GLU A 292 7.45 26.53 14.52
C GLU A 292 6.43 26.96 13.46
N LEU A 293 5.31 27.52 13.90
CA LEU A 293 4.26 28.02 13.02
C LEU A 293 4.53 29.46 12.59
N LYS A 294 4.65 29.66 11.27
CA LYS A 294 4.71 30.97 10.62
C LYS A 294 3.39 31.24 9.92
N ALA A 295 2.66 32.26 10.37
CA ALA A 295 1.40 32.64 9.73
C ALA A 295 1.64 33.10 8.29
N LEU A 296 0.80 32.61 7.37
CA LEU A 296 0.80 32.99 5.98
C LEU A 296 -0.32 33.99 5.69
N GLN A 297 -0.07 34.88 4.73
CA GLN A 297 -1.13 35.72 4.17
C GLN A 297 -1.88 34.91 3.12
N THR A 298 -3.15 34.66 3.37
CA THR A 298 -4.02 33.88 2.48
C THR A 298 -5.17 34.71 1.95
N GLN A 299 -5.66 34.34 0.78
CA GLN A 299 -6.87 34.90 0.18
C GLN A 299 -7.85 33.77 -0.11
N VAL A 300 -9.14 34.02 0.09
CA VAL A 300 -10.17 33.06 -0.33
C VAL A 300 -10.38 33.24 -1.83
N ASP A 301 -10.17 32.18 -2.60
CA ASP A 301 -10.45 32.14 -4.04
C ASP A 301 -11.97 32.17 -4.24
N GLU A 302 -12.48 33.21 -4.90
CA GLU A 302 -13.93 33.46 -5.01
C GLU A 302 -14.68 32.34 -5.73
N ASP A 303 -14.03 31.69 -6.70
CA ASP A 303 -14.63 30.63 -7.51
C ASP A 303 -14.71 29.29 -6.75
N SER A 304 -13.64 28.92 -6.04
CA SER A 304 -13.54 27.62 -5.37
C SER A 304 -13.84 27.65 -3.87
N GLY A 305 -13.83 28.82 -3.25
CA GLY A 305 -13.98 28.99 -1.80
C GLY A 305 -12.81 28.45 -0.98
N LEU A 306 -11.62 28.26 -1.60
CA LEU A 306 -10.43 27.71 -0.95
C LEU A 306 -9.47 28.80 -0.46
N LEU A 307 -8.68 28.51 0.57
CA LEU A 307 -7.60 29.40 1.03
C LEU A 307 -6.40 29.22 0.12
N CYS A 308 -6.04 30.26 -0.63
CA CYS A 308 -4.91 30.22 -1.52
C CYS A 308 -3.79 31.18 -1.08
N PHE A 309 -2.54 30.74 -1.30
CA PHE A 309 -1.32 31.53 -1.08
C PHE A 309 -0.23 31.10 -2.06
N TYR A 310 0.74 31.98 -2.30
CA TYR A 310 1.88 31.67 -3.17
C TYR A 310 2.98 30.96 -2.39
N ALA A 311 3.58 29.94 -3.00
CA ALA A 311 4.69 29.19 -2.44
C ALA A 311 5.73 28.89 -3.55
N GLU A 312 7.01 29.01 -3.20
CA GLU A 312 8.12 28.68 -4.11
C GLU A 312 8.37 27.15 -4.18
N SER A 313 7.99 26.42 -3.13
CA SER A 313 8.06 24.96 -2.99
C SER A 313 6.90 24.47 -2.12
N LEU A 314 6.59 23.18 -2.15
CA LEU A 314 5.56 22.62 -1.27
C LEU A 314 6.21 22.26 0.07
N GLY A 315 5.60 22.72 1.16
CA GLY A 315 6.14 22.57 2.50
C GLY A 315 5.19 21.79 3.42
N TYR A 316 5.23 22.14 4.71
CA TYR A 316 4.28 21.60 5.67
C TYR A 316 3.35 22.71 6.15
N TYR A 317 2.06 22.57 5.84
CA TYR A 317 1.05 23.57 6.13
C TYR A 317 0.02 23.06 7.15
N ILE A 318 -0.42 23.98 8.02
CA ILE A 318 -1.48 23.77 9.00
C ILE A 318 -2.62 24.73 8.71
N VAL A 319 -3.83 24.21 8.59
CA VAL A 319 -5.06 25.01 8.56
C VAL A 319 -5.74 24.91 9.92
N SER A 320 -6.01 26.05 10.53
CA SER A 320 -6.67 26.15 11.83
C SER A 320 -7.90 27.07 11.77
N PRO A 321 -9.01 26.73 12.43
CA PRO A 321 -10.18 27.60 12.54
C PRO A 321 -10.02 28.68 13.62
N SER A 322 -8.89 28.68 14.34
CA SER A 322 -8.58 29.66 15.37
C SER A 322 -7.14 30.15 15.25
N LEU A 323 -6.90 31.38 15.70
CA LEU A 323 -5.55 31.95 15.71
C LEU A 323 -4.68 31.18 16.69
N MET A 324 -3.62 30.56 16.18
CA MET A 324 -2.58 29.89 16.94
C MET A 324 -1.38 30.82 17.13
N GLY A 325 -0.83 30.85 18.35
CA GLY A 325 0.31 31.67 18.75
C GLY A 325 1.09 31.05 19.89
#